data_AF-A0A3D3QB36-F1
#
_entry.id   AF-A0A3D3QB36-F1
#
_cell.length_a   1.000
_cell.length_b   1.000
_cell.length_c   1.000
_cell.angle_alpha   90.00
_cell.angle_beta   90.00
_cell.angle_gamma   90.00
#
_symmetry.space_group_name_H-M   'P 1'
#
loop_
_entity.id
_entity.type
_entity.pdbx_description
1 polymer ?
#
loop_
_entity_poly.entity_id
_entity_poly.type
_entity_poly.pdbx_seq_one_letter_code
_entity_poly.pdbx_strand_id
1 'polypeptide(L)'
;DEGESRLLFLGSPEELPQHQRDGVIGVPIACQSEGALEVYVEPFLPKPHLVVVGRSPAVDTLARLGRAMDWETVVVDDGGSLQDHPDAERVVTSLNLSLAGVRADSFVVIATQGHYDEDALERALESPAGYVAMVASRRRAGAVRGYLRDRGVTEESLTRVRTPAGLDLGATTHEEIAVAILAEMVAQRAAARASERTAAPAATETVHEAIDPVCGMVVDVATARQRSVHDGRTYYFCSAGCRAAFEADPAASLARA
;
A
#
# COMPACT_ATOMS: atom_id res chain seq x y z
N ASP A 1 0.58 5.39 -6.91
CA ASP A 1 1.01 5.13 -5.52
C ASP A 1 2.30 4.34 -5.35
N GLU A 2 2.95 3.86 -6.41
CA GLU A 2 4.12 2.95 -6.31
C GLU A 2 5.47 3.58 -5.91
N GLY A 3 5.51 4.86 -5.52
CA GLY A 3 6.72 5.44 -4.91
C GLY A 3 7.96 5.61 -5.79
N GLU A 4 7.91 5.25 -7.07
CA GLU A 4 8.99 5.46 -8.04
C GLU A 4 8.70 6.63 -8.98
N SER A 5 9.74 7.39 -9.32
CA SER A 5 9.64 8.46 -10.31
C SER A 5 9.41 7.89 -11.71
N ARG A 6 8.51 8.52 -12.47
CA ARG A 6 8.09 8.05 -13.80
C ARG A 6 7.95 9.21 -14.76
N LEU A 7 8.33 8.98 -16.02
CA LEU A 7 8.01 9.90 -17.12
C LEU A 7 6.80 9.35 -17.87
N LEU A 8 5.72 10.12 -17.88
CA LEU A 8 4.48 9.79 -18.57
C LEU A 8 4.42 10.56 -19.88
N PHE A 9 4.05 9.88 -20.97
CA PHE A 9 3.67 10.53 -22.22
C PHE A 9 2.15 10.46 -22.35
N LEU A 10 1.49 11.62 -22.33
CA LEU A 10 0.06 11.74 -22.54
C LEU A 10 -0.18 12.12 -24.00
N GLY A 11 -0.77 11.21 -24.77
CA GLY A 11 -1.05 11.43 -26.19
C GLY A 11 -2.16 10.54 -26.71
N SER A 12 -2.50 10.69 -27.99
CA SER A 12 -3.47 9.83 -28.66
C SER A 12 -2.91 8.41 -28.85
N PRO A 13 -3.79 7.40 -29.02
CA PRO A 13 -3.39 6.03 -29.39
C PRO A 13 -2.44 5.95 -30.60
N GLU A 14 -2.53 6.90 -31.53
CA GLU A 14 -1.72 6.96 -32.75
C GLU A 14 -0.32 7.53 -32.51
N GLU A 15 -0.17 8.42 -31.53
CA GLU A 15 1.10 9.04 -31.14
C GLU A 15 1.92 8.18 -30.18
N LEU A 16 1.25 7.32 -29.39
CA LEU A 16 1.88 6.49 -28.37
C LEU A 16 3.00 5.58 -28.92
N PRO A 17 2.83 4.84 -30.03
CA PRO A 17 3.91 4.02 -30.60
C PRO A 17 5.11 4.86 -31.08
N GLN A 18 4.88 6.11 -31.49
CA GLN A 18 5.92 7.01 -31.99
C GLN A 18 6.78 7.58 -30.86
N HIS A 19 6.23 7.61 -29.64
CA HIS A 19 6.87 8.15 -28.45
C HIS A 19 7.22 7.06 -27.41
N GLN A 20 7.13 5.79 -27.81
CA GLN A 20 7.53 4.67 -26.98
C GLN A 20 9.05 4.64 -26.86
N ARG A 21 9.54 5.20 -25.75
CA ARG A 21 10.95 5.21 -25.35
C ARG A 21 11.14 4.38 -24.10
N ASP A 22 12.34 3.85 -23.91
CA ASP A 22 12.68 3.10 -22.70
C ASP A 22 12.48 3.97 -21.46
N GLY A 23 11.76 3.46 -20.45
CA GLY A 23 11.41 4.19 -19.23
C GLY A 23 10.28 5.23 -19.34
N VAL A 24 9.62 5.37 -20.50
CA VAL A 24 8.45 6.26 -20.66
C VAL A 24 7.16 5.46 -20.67
N ILE A 25 6.21 5.83 -19.81
CA ILE A 25 4.89 5.21 -19.73
C ILE A 25 3.93 6.02 -20.59
N GLY A 26 3.46 5.40 -21.67
CA GLY A 26 2.42 5.99 -22.51
C GLY A 26 1.04 5.85 -21.87
N VAL A 27 0.32 6.97 -21.73
CA VAL A 27 -1.05 7.01 -21.20
C VAL A 27 -1.96 7.61 -22.27
N PRO A 28 -2.92 6.85 -22.83
CA PRO A 28 -3.83 7.36 -23.84
C PRO A 28 -4.76 8.41 -23.23
N ILE A 29 -4.90 9.55 -23.90
CA ILE A 29 -5.87 10.59 -23.52
C ILE A 29 -6.81 10.89 -24.68
N ALA A 30 -8.11 11.00 -24.39
CA ALA A 30 -9.15 11.34 -25.37
C ALA A 30 -9.29 12.87 -25.53
N CYS A 31 -8.16 13.58 -25.69
CA CYS A 31 -8.15 15.03 -25.85
C CYS A 31 -8.21 15.42 -27.34
N GLN A 32 -9.18 16.26 -27.73
CA GLN A 32 -9.33 16.73 -29.11
C GLN A 32 -8.33 17.82 -29.53
N SER A 33 -7.39 18.19 -28.66
CA SER A 33 -6.56 19.39 -28.82
C SER A 33 -5.21 19.16 -29.52
N GLU A 34 -4.95 17.98 -30.11
CA GLU A 34 -3.66 17.61 -30.76
C GLU A 34 -2.40 17.87 -29.88
N GLY A 35 -2.58 18.09 -28.58
CA GLY A 35 -1.51 18.44 -27.66
C GLY A 35 -0.98 17.20 -26.98
N ALA A 36 0.25 16.81 -27.30
CA ALA A 36 1.01 15.83 -26.55
C ALA A 36 1.72 16.50 -25.35
N LEU A 37 1.74 15.82 -24.20
CA LEU A 37 2.40 16.30 -22.99
C LEU A 37 3.30 15.21 -22.39
N GLU A 38 4.53 15.56 -22.04
CA GLU A 38 5.38 14.74 -21.19
C GLU A 38 5.27 15.23 -19.73
N VAL A 39 4.91 14.32 -18.81
CA VAL A 39 4.74 14.61 -17.38
C VAL A 39 5.73 13.77 -16.58
N TYR A 40 6.65 14.41 -15.86
CA TYR A 40 7.49 13.74 -14.88
C TYR A 40 6.79 13.74 -13.51
N VAL A 41 6.54 12.55 -12.98
CA VAL A 41 5.93 12.34 -11.67
C VAL A 41 7.03 11.90 -10.70
N GLU A 42 7.30 12.72 -9.69
CA GLU A 42 8.20 12.39 -8.58
C GLU A 42 7.40 12.20 -7.29
N PRO A 43 7.25 10.97 -6.79
CA PRO A 43 6.47 10.72 -5.59
C PRO A 43 7.23 11.11 -4.32
N PHE A 44 6.57 11.87 -3.44
CA PHE A 44 7.08 12.19 -2.11
C PHE A 44 6.41 11.29 -1.06
N LEU A 45 7.07 10.19 -0.71
CA LEU A 45 6.55 9.22 0.25
C LEU A 45 6.78 9.66 1.71
N PRO A 46 5.86 9.30 2.64
CA PRO A 46 6.10 9.54 4.05
C PRO A 46 7.33 8.76 4.55
N LYS A 47 7.96 9.29 5.60
CA LYS A 47 9.03 8.58 6.30
C LYS A 47 8.52 7.24 6.82
N PRO A 48 9.35 6.18 6.80
CA PRO A 48 9.00 4.92 7.44
C PRO A 48 8.69 5.17 8.92
N HIS A 49 7.65 4.53 9.44
CA HIS A 49 7.19 4.75 10.81
C HIS A 49 7.51 3.56 11.70
N LEU A 50 8.33 3.80 12.72
CA LEU A 50 8.74 2.83 13.71
C LEU A 50 8.18 3.23 15.08
N VAL A 51 7.35 2.36 15.64
CA VAL A 51 6.85 2.49 17.00
C VAL A 51 7.49 1.41 17.86
N VAL A 52 8.25 1.81 18.88
CA VAL A 52 8.92 0.88 19.79
C VAL A 52 8.32 1.00 21.19
N VAL A 53 7.85 -0.11 21.75
CA VAL A 53 7.17 -0.15 23.05
C VAL A 53 8.11 -0.73 24.10
N GLY A 54 8.40 0.00 25.17
CA GLY A 54 9.28 -0.48 26.25
C GLY A 54 10.32 0.54 26.73
N ARG A 55 11.16 0.08 27.67
CA ARG A 55 12.31 0.82 28.24
C ARG A 55 13.64 0.08 28.13
N SER A 56 13.71 -0.96 27.30
CA SER A 56 14.91 -1.78 27.22
C SER A 56 16.03 -1.10 26.43
N PRO A 57 17.32 -1.48 26.60
CA PRO A 57 18.41 -0.94 25.79
C PRO A 57 18.24 -1.14 24.27
N ALA A 58 17.45 -2.14 23.87
CA ALA A 58 17.09 -2.36 22.47
C ALA A 58 16.18 -1.23 21.94
N VAL A 59 15.33 -0.63 22.79
CA VAL A 59 14.48 0.52 22.43
C VAL A 59 15.33 1.72 22.04
N ASP A 60 16.28 2.08 22.89
CA ASP A 60 17.16 3.23 22.64
C ASP A 60 18.04 3.01 21.41
N THR A 61 18.50 1.78 21.21
CA THR A 61 19.25 1.44 20.00
C THR A 61 18.39 1.51 18.74
N LEU A 62 17.16 0.99 18.77
CA LEU A 62 16.24 1.10 17.64
C LEU A 62 15.87 2.56 17.34
N ALA A 63 15.66 3.39 18.37
CA ALA A 63 15.41 4.82 18.21
C ALA A 63 16.58 5.53 17.50
N ARG A 64 17.81 5.28 17.97
CA ARG A 64 19.02 5.83 17.37
C ARG A 64 19.23 5.38 15.92
N LEU A 65 19.05 4.09 15.64
CA LEU A 65 19.20 3.57 14.28
C LEU A 65 18.08 4.08 13.35
N GLY A 66 16.84 4.15 13.84
CA GLY A 66 15.71 4.71 13.10
C GLY A 66 15.97 6.18 12.72
N ARG A 67 16.43 6.99 13.67
CA ARG A 67 16.86 8.38 13.43
C ARG A 67 17.97 8.46 12.38
N ALA A 68 18.98 7.61 12.46
CA ALA A 68 20.08 7.58 11.49
C ALA A 68 19.61 7.22 10.06
N MET A 69 18.52 6.47 9.95
CA MET A 69 17.89 6.08 8.67
C MET A 69 16.83 7.07 8.19
N ASP A 70 16.62 8.18 8.90
CA ASP A 70 15.54 9.15 8.67
C ASP A 70 14.13 8.54 8.76
N TRP A 71 13.91 7.64 9.73
CA TRP A 71 12.60 7.06 10.04
C TRP A 71 11.90 7.87 11.13
N GLU A 72 10.60 8.08 10.98
CA GLU A 72 9.75 8.63 12.03
C GLU A 72 9.71 7.60 13.17
N THR A 73 10.39 7.90 14.28
CA THR A 73 10.52 6.94 15.39
C THR A 73 9.82 7.44 16.64
N VAL A 74 8.81 6.70 17.08
CA VAL A 74 8.01 7.00 18.26
C VAL A 74 8.26 5.92 19.32
N VAL A 75 8.64 6.33 20.52
CA VAL A 75 8.74 5.41 21.66
C VAL A 75 7.46 5.49 22.47
N VAL A 76 6.87 4.34 22.79
CA VAL A 76 5.76 4.22 23.74
C VAL A 76 6.35 3.71 25.04
N ASP A 77 6.40 4.59 26.02
CA ASP A 77 6.90 4.29 27.35
C ASP A 77 5.99 4.90 28.41
N ASP A 78 5.25 4.07 29.14
CA ASP A 78 4.29 4.52 30.15
C ASP A 78 5.01 5.20 31.32
N GLY A 79 4.85 6.52 31.44
CA GLY A 79 5.60 7.37 32.38
C GLY A 79 7.03 7.70 31.95
N GLY A 80 7.39 7.51 30.68
CA GLY A 80 8.70 7.89 30.11
C GLY A 80 8.75 9.35 29.66
N SER A 81 9.89 9.75 29.08
CA SER A 81 10.08 11.10 28.53
C SER A 81 11.12 11.11 27.40
N LEU A 82 11.20 12.23 26.67
CA LEU A 82 12.28 12.47 25.69
C LEU A 82 13.66 12.56 26.34
N GLN A 83 13.77 12.79 27.65
CA GLN A 83 15.06 12.75 28.32
C GLN A 83 15.56 11.31 28.47
N ASP A 84 14.65 10.36 28.65
CA ASP A 84 14.95 8.93 28.72
C ASP A 84 15.27 8.36 27.33
N HIS A 85 14.60 8.87 26.29
CA HIS A 85 14.75 8.42 24.89
C HIS A 85 15.13 9.59 23.96
N PRO A 86 16.35 10.14 24.06
CA PRO A 86 16.73 11.38 23.36
C PRO A 86 16.82 11.23 21.83
N ASP A 87 16.98 10.00 21.34
CA ASP A 87 17.05 9.71 19.91
C ASP A 87 15.65 9.49 19.27
N ALA A 88 14.60 9.36 20.08
CA ALA A 88 13.23 9.26 19.58
C ALA A 88 12.75 10.62 19.05
N GLU A 89 11.94 10.60 18.00
CA GLU A 89 11.29 11.82 17.50
C GLU A 89 10.18 12.27 18.46
N ARG A 90 9.46 11.30 19.04
CA ARG A 90 8.40 11.52 20.03
C ARG A 90 8.37 10.39 21.06
N VAL A 91 7.93 10.71 22.27
CA VAL A 91 7.64 9.75 23.33
C VAL A 91 6.18 9.86 23.74
N VAL A 92 5.46 8.74 23.72
CA VAL A 92 4.08 8.60 24.20
C VAL A 92 4.13 8.01 25.59
N THR A 93 3.67 8.78 26.57
CA THR A 93 3.88 8.50 28.00
C THR A 93 2.81 7.60 28.62
N SER A 94 2.09 6.84 27.80
CA SER A 94 1.05 5.90 28.21
C SER A 94 0.99 4.76 27.21
N LEU A 95 0.52 3.58 27.62
CA LEU A 95 0.35 2.43 26.71
C LEU A 95 -0.87 2.62 25.77
N ASN A 96 -0.78 3.62 24.89
CA ASN A 96 -1.81 3.99 23.93
C ASN A 96 -1.20 4.19 22.55
N LEU A 97 -1.32 3.17 21.71
CA LEU A 97 -0.73 3.16 20.36
C LEU A 97 -1.46 4.10 19.39
N SER A 98 -2.70 4.49 19.68
CA SER A 98 -3.39 5.51 18.89
C SER A 98 -2.73 6.88 19.03
N LEU A 99 -2.21 7.22 20.23
CA LEU A 99 -1.44 8.45 20.44
C LEU A 99 -0.06 8.42 19.76
N ALA A 100 0.45 7.21 19.50
CA ALA A 100 1.66 7.00 18.69
C ALA A 100 1.41 7.12 17.19
N GLY A 101 0.15 7.31 16.75
CA GLY A 101 -0.17 7.49 15.33
C GLY A 101 0.09 6.25 14.48
N VAL A 102 -0.09 5.05 15.04
CA VAL A 102 0.13 3.78 14.31
C VAL A 102 -0.78 3.70 13.07
N ARG A 103 -0.16 3.37 11.94
CA ARG A 103 -0.77 3.25 10.60
C ARG A 103 -0.57 1.82 10.06
N ALA A 104 -1.21 1.51 8.93
CA ALA A 104 -1.06 0.22 8.26
C ALA A 104 0.38 -0.09 7.82
N ASP A 105 1.16 0.92 7.47
CA ASP A 105 2.57 0.80 7.04
C ASP A 105 3.57 0.89 8.22
N SER A 106 3.08 0.96 9.46
CA SER A 106 3.93 1.12 10.65
C SER A 106 4.52 -0.21 11.11
N PHE A 107 5.74 -0.13 11.63
CA PHE A 107 6.41 -1.21 12.33
C PHE A 107 6.23 -1.04 13.83
N VAL A 108 5.57 -1.98 14.50
CA VAL A 108 5.47 -2.00 15.97
C VAL A 108 6.40 -3.07 16.53
N VAL A 109 7.33 -2.65 17.38
CA VAL A 109 8.29 -3.53 18.05
C VAL A 109 8.09 -3.46 19.57
N ILE A 110 7.78 -4.60 20.18
CA ILE A 110 7.55 -4.72 21.62
C ILE A 110 8.84 -5.22 22.26
N ALA A 111 9.45 -4.37 23.08
CA ALA A 111 10.72 -4.64 23.75
C ALA A 111 10.65 -4.26 25.24
N THR A 112 9.66 -4.81 25.93
CA THR A 112 9.36 -4.49 27.34
C THR A 112 10.20 -5.27 28.36
N GLN A 113 11.04 -6.20 27.91
CA GLN A 113 11.83 -7.11 28.78
C GLN A 113 10.99 -7.89 29.81
N GLY A 114 9.73 -8.23 29.47
CA GLY A 114 8.90 -9.06 30.35
C GLY A 114 8.02 -8.30 31.33
N HIS A 115 8.12 -6.97 31.40
CA HIS A 115 7.40 -6.19 32.40
C HIS A 115 5.89 -6.11 32.12
N TYR A 116 5.49 -5.96 30.86
CA TYR A 116 4.10 -5.80 30.44
C TYR A 116 3.87 -6.29 28.99
N ASP A 117 4.52 -7.40 28.62
CA ASP A 117 4.47 -7.96 27.26
C ASP A 117 3.03 -8.24 26.81
N GLU A 118 2.21 -8.78 27.72
CA GLU A 118 0.82 -9.15 27.47
C GLU A 118 -0.01 -7.93 27.06
N ASP A 119 0.00 -6.88 27.88
CA ASP A 119 -0.75 -5.65 27.60
C ASP A 119 -0.21 -4.91 26.37
N ALA A 120 1.13 -4.88 26.20
CA ALA A 120 1.75 -4.25 25.03
C ALA A 120 1.39 -4.96 23.73
N LEU A 121 1.40 -6.30 23.75
CA LEU A 121 1.07 -7.11 22.57
C LEU A 121 -0.41 -7.04 22.22
N GLU A 122 -1.31 -7.05 23.22
CA GLU A 122 -2.74 -6.87 23.00
C GLU A 122 -3.02 -5.54 22.28
N ARG A 123 -2.45 -4.43 22.79
CA ARG A 123 -2.61 -3.10 22.17
C ARG A 123 -2.00 -3.01 20.77
N ALA A 124 -0.87 -3.68 20.53
CA ALA A 124 -0.27 -3.75 19.20
C ALA A 124 -1.16 -4.49 18.20
N LEU A 125 -1.84 -5.56 18.63
CA LEU A 125 -2.73 -6.34 17.78
C LEU A 125 -4.06 -5.64 17.48
N GLU A 126 -4.54 -4.80 18.40
CA GLU A 126 -5.69 -3.90 18.19
C GLU A 126 -5.39 -2.77 17.20
N SER A 127 -4.11 -2.46 16.98
CA SER A 127 -3.69 -1.40 16.06
C SER A 127 -3.71 -1.85 14.59
N PRO A 128 -3.77 -0.90 13.63
CA PRO A 128 -3.74 -1.24 12.21
C PRO A 128 -2.35 -1.70 11.72
N ALA A 129 -1.33 -1.79 12.56
CA ALA A 129 0.05 -2.06 12.17
C ALA A 129 0.20 -3.27 11.22
N GLY A 130 0.84 -3.05 10.07
CA GLY A 130 1.17 -4.11 9.11
C GLY A 130 2.28 -5.03 9.61
N TYR A 131 3.06 -4.59 10.61
CA TYR A 131 4.11 -5.37 11.24
C TYR A 131 4.03 -5.24 12.77
N VAL A 132 3.97 -6.38 13.46
CA VAL A 132 4.03 -6.48 14.92
C VAL A 132 5.08 -7.53 15.28
N ALA A 133 6.11 -7.14 16.03
CA ALA A 133 7.15 -8.04 16.49
C ALA A 133 7.41 -7.90 17.98
N MET A 134 7.83 -8.99 18.61
CA MET A 134 8.12 -9.02 20.05
C MET A 134 9.53 -9.56 20.32
N VAL A 135 10.31 -8.74 21.02
CA VAL A 135 11.65 -9.06 21.52
C VAL A 135 11.51 -9.96 22.74
N ALA A 136 11.38 -11.26 22.48
CA ALA A 136 11.24 -12.28 23.52
C ALA A 136 11.76 -13.63 23.03
N SER A 137 12.15 -14.49 23.97
CA SER A 137 12.44 -15.89 23.66
C SER A 137 11.18 -16.61 23.16
N ARG A 138 11.35 -17.67 22.36
CA ARG A 138 10.24 -18.53 21.90
C ARG A 138 9.36 -19.02 23.05
N ARG A 139 9.96 -19.36 24.19
CA ARG A 139 9.25 -19.80 25.40
C ARG A 139 8.38 -18.68 25.98
N ARG A 140 8.94 -17.48 26.21
CA ARG A 140 8.19 -16.34 26.75
C ARG A 140 7.08 -15.93 25.79
N ALA A 141 7.38 -15.88 24.50
CA ALA A 141 6.38 -15.55 23.49
C ALA A 141 5.23 -16.56 23.41
N GLY A 142 5.51 -17.85 23.55
CA GLY A 142 4.48 -18.88 23.66
C GLY A 142 3.57 -18.68 24.87
N ALA A 143 4.13 -18.29 26.03
CA ALA A 143 3.36 -17.99 27.23
C ALA A 143 2.45 -16.76 27.05
N VAL A 144 2.99 -15.67 26.51
CA VAL A 144 2.23 -14.43 26.24
C VAL A 144 1.10 -14.70 25.25
N ARG A 145 1.37 -15.40 24.14
CA ARG A 145 0.34 -15.81 23.16
C ARG A 145 -0.73 -16.71 23.78
N GLY A 146 -0.34 -17.62 24.68
CA GLY A 146 -1.27 -18.46 25.44
C GLY A 146 -2.23 -17.63 26.28
N TYR A 147 -1.68 -16.71 27.07
CA TYR A 147 -2.47 -15.80 27.90
C TYR A 147 -3.44 -14.94 27.08
N LEU A 148 -2.99 -14.38 25.95
CA LEU A 148 -3.85 -13.58 25.08
C LEU A 148 -4.96 -14.39 24.41
N ARG A 149 -4.68 -15.64 24.03
CA ARG A 149 -5.70 -16.56 23.53
C ARG A 149 -6.78 -16.81 24.58
N ASP A 150 -6.39 -17.03 25.83
CA ASP A 150 -7.33 -17.24 26.94
C ASP A 150 -8.20 -16.00 27.21
N ARG A 151 -7.70 -14.80 26.86
CA ARG A 151 -8.44 -13.53 26.88
C ARG A 151 -9.32 -13.27 25.66
N GLY A 152 -9.31 -14.15 24.66
CA GLY A 152 -10.16 -14.06 23.47
C GLY A 152 -9.50 -13.39 22.26
N VAL A 153 -8.19 -13.13 22.29
CA VAL A 153 -7.48 -12.71 21.07
C VAL A 153 -7.47 -13.86 20.07
N THR A 154 -7.88 -13.58 18.83
CA THR A 154 -8.04 -14.61 17.79
C THR A 154 -6.70 -15.18 17.33
N GLU A 155 -6.70 -16.44 16.89
CA GLU A 155 -5.51 -17.04 16.28
C GLU A 155 -5.03 -16.25 15.07
N GLU A 156 -5.94 -15.72 14.27
CA GLU A 156 -5.62 -14.86 13.13
C GLU A 156 -4.76 -13.67 13.56
N SER A 157 -5.19 -12.93 14.60
CA SER A 157 -4.39 -11.84 15.16
C SER A 157 -3.05 -12.33 15.71
N LEU A 158 -3.03 -13.45 16.43
CA LEU A 158 -1.80 -14.00 17.01
C LEU A 158 -0.79 -14.46 15.95
N THR A 159 -1.23 -14.93 14.78
CA THR A 159 -0.32 -15.33 13.69
C THR A 159 0.44 -14.14 13.09
N ARG A 160 -0.09 -12.91 13.20
CA ARG A 160 0.61 -11.68 12.76
C ARG A 160 1.86 -11.36 13.58
N VAL A 161 2.01 -11.92 14.79
CA VAL A 161 3.09 -11.57 15.71
C VAL A 161 4.40 -12.25 15.32
N ARG A 162 5.42 -11.48 15.00
CA ARG A 162 6.77 -12.01 14.74
C ARG A 162 7.53 -12.20 16.04
N THR A 163 8.03 -13.41 16.27
CA THR A 163 8.78 -13.73 17.48
C THR A 163 9.71 -14.93 17.28
N PRO A 164 10.98 -14.87 17.72
CA PRO A 164 11.67 -13.68 18.21
C PRO A 164 11.73 -12.57 17.14
N ALA A 165 11.72 -11.30 17.55
CA ALA A 165 11.83 -10.19 16.62
C ALA A 165 13.23 -10.15 15.97
N GLY A 166 13.29 -9.84 14.67
CA GLY A 166 14.53 -9.71 13.93
C GLY A 166 15.05 -11.02 13.33
N LEU A 167 16.08 -10.90 12.50
CA LEU A 167 16.78 -12.02 11.91
C LEU A 167 17.49 -12.87 12.99
N ASP A 168 17.57 -14.19 12.77
CA ASP A 168 18.32 -15.07 13.67
C ASP A 168 19.83 -14.91 13.43
N LEU A 169 20.50 -14.15 14.30
CA LEU A 169 21.95 -13.96 14.31
C LEU A 169 22.65 -14.83 15.37
N GLY A 170 21.92 -15.72 16.05
CA GLY A 170 22.44 -16.51 17.17
C GLY A 170 22.55 -15.73 18.48
N ALA A 171 23.59 -16.02 19.28
CA ALA A 171 23.83 -15.34 20.54
C ALA A 171 24.25 -13.88 20.29
N THR A 172 23.51 -12.94 20.85
CA THR A 172 23.59 -11.52 20.49
C THR A 172 23.48 -10.58 21.68
N THR A 173 24.08 -9.40 21.56
CA THR A 173 23.85 -8.27 22.47
C THR A 173 22.56 -7.53 22.13
N HIS A 174 22.14 -6.59 23.00
CA HIS A 174 20.95 -5.76 22.73
C HIS A 174 21.12 -4.89 21.47
N GLU A 175 22.34 -4.44 21.19
CA GLU A 175 22.67 -3.69 19.97
C GLU A 175 22.54 -4.55 18.73
N GLU A 176 23.05 -5.78 18.78
CA GLU A 176 22.94 -6.74 17.67
C GLU A 176 21.49 -7.18 17.44
N ILE A 177 20.70 -7.33 18.50
CA ILE A 177 19.24 -7.55 18.41
C ILE A 177 18.57 -6.40 17.67
N ALA A 178 18.88 -5.15 18.01
CA ALA A 178 18.29 -4.00 17.34
C ALA A 178 18.68 -3.93 15.85
N VAL A 179 19.92 -4.27 15.50
CA VAL A 179 20.36 -4.41 14.10
C VAL A 179 19.59 -5.51 13.39
N ALA A 180 19.40 -6.67 14.02
CA ALA A 180 18.65 -7.79 13.46
C ALA A 180 17.19 -7.41 13.18
N ILE A 181 16.55 -6.67 14.08
CA ILE A 181 15.19 -6.18 13.94
C ILE A 181 15.10 -5.15 12.81
N LEU A 182 16.01 -4.17 12.78
CA LEU A 182 16.04 -3.17 11.72
C LEU A 182 16.28 -3.81 10.35
N ALA A 183 17.20 -4.78 10.26
CA ALA A 183 17.47 -5.52 9.02
C ALA A 183 16.23 -6.27 8.53
N GLU A 184 15.48 -6.93 9.42
CA GLU A 184 14.20 -7.56 9.07
C GLU A 184 13.18 -6.53 8.54
N MET A 185 13.03 -5.39 9.20
CA MET A 185 12.10 -4.34 8.77
C MET A 185 12.50 -3.76 7.41
N VAL A 186 13.79 -3.49 7.18
CA VAL A 186 14.31 -3.03 5.89
C VAL A 186 14.04 -4.06 4.79
N ALA A 187 14.29 -5.35 5.05
CA ALA A 187 14.03 -6.42 4.09
C ALA A 187 12.54 -6.49 3.71
N GLN A 188 11.63 -6.32 4.67
CA GLN A 188 10.19 -6.31 4.41
C GLN A 188 9.76 -5.10 3.56
N ARG A 189 10.30 -3.91 3.86
CA ARG A 189 10.03 -2.72 3.04
C ARG A 189 10.50 -2.90 1.60
N ALA A 190 11.67 -3.50 1.41
CA ALA A 190 12.20 -3.79 0.08
C ALA A 190 11.30 -4.79 -0.68
N ALA A 191 10.82 -5.84 0.00
CA ALA A 191 9.91 -6.83 -0.58
C ALA A 191 8.54 -6.24 -0.95
N ALA A 192 7.98 -5.36 -0.10
CA ALA A 192 6.72 -4.67 -0.38
C ALA A 192 6.81 -3.80 -1.65
N ARG A 193 7.87 -2.97 -1.75
CA ARG A 193 8.14 -2.15 -2.95
C ARG A 193 8.33 -2.99 -4.21
N ALA A 194 9.01 -4.14 -4.11
CA ALA A 194 9.18 -5.04 -5.25
C ALA A 194 7.86 -5.68 -5.73
N SER A 195 6.96 -5.99 -4.79
CA SER A 195 5.64 -6.54 -5.09
C SER A 195 4.75 -5.49 -5.78
N GLU A 196 4.77 -4.25 -5.30
CA GLU A 196 4.05 -3.12 -5.92
C GLU A 196 4.53 -2.85 -7.35
N ARG A 197 5.85 -2.87 -7.60
CA ARG A 197 6.41 -2.71 -8.95
C ARG A 197 5.98 -3.79 -9.94
N THR A 198 5.74 -5.01 -9.44
CA THR A 198 5.25 -6.12 -10.27
C THR A 198 3.73 -6.03 -10.48
N ALA A 199 3.03 -5.37 -9.57
CA ALA A 199 1.60 -5.08 -9.66
C ALA A 199 1.28 -3.80 -10.45
N ALA A 200 2.28 -3.07 -10.96
CA ALA A 200 2.11 -1.95 -11.87
C ALA A 200 1.16 -2.36 -13.01
N PRO A 201 0.17 -1.52 -13.36
CA PRO A 201 -0.99 -2.01 -14.08
C PRO A 201 -0.59 -2.44 -15.49
N ALA A 202 -0.66 -3.74 -15.75
CA ALA A 202 -1.25 -4.23 -16.98
C ALA A 202 -2.77 -3.92 -16.96
N ALA A 203 -3.14 -2.66 -16.70
CA ALA A 203 -4.45 -2.15 -17.01
C ALA A 203 -4.42 -1.76 -18.48
N THR A 204 -4.31 -2.77 -19.33
CA THR A 204 -5.16 -2.74 -20.52
C THR A 204 -6.56 -2.99 -19.97
N GLU A 205 -7.20 -1.94 -19.44
CA GLU A 205 -8.67 -1.92 -19.46
C GLU A 205 -9.01 -2.21 -20.91
N THR A 206 -9.58 -3.38 -21.14
CA THR A 206 -10.11 -3.73 -22.44
C THR A 206 -11.31 -2.82 -22.62
N VAL A 207 -11.07 -1.62 -23.16
CA VAL A 207 -12.12 -0.72 -23.62
C VAL A 207 -12.85 -1.52 -24.69
N HIS A 208 -14.00 -2.06 -24.33
CA HIS A 208 -14.86 -2.74 -25.28
C HIS A 208 -15.54 -1.64 -26.10
N GLU A 209 -14.87 -1.21 -27.16
CA GLU A 209 -15.39 -0.23 -28.10
C GLU A 209 -16.38 -0.90 -29.06
N ALA A 210 -17.48 -0.21 -29.35
CA ALA A 210 -18.44 -0.56 -30.39
C ALA A 210 -18.59 0.61 -31.36
N ILE A 211 -18.85 0.33 -32.63
CA ILE A 211 -19.12 1.36 -33.64
C ILE A 211 -20.62 1.59 -33.70
N ASP A 212 -21.04 2.85 -33.56
CA ASP A 212 -22.42 3.26 -33.81
C ASP A 212 -22.74 3.06 -35.30
N PRO A 213 -23.67 2.15 -35.67
CA PRO A 213 -23.93 1.80 -37.07
C PRO A 213 -24.60 2.92 -37.88
N VAL A 214 -25.07 4.00 -37.23
CA VAL A 214 -25.73 5.11 -37.93
C VAL A 214 -24.73 6.16 -38.38
N CYS A 215 -23.74 6.47 -37.53
CA CYS A 215 -22.81 7.58 -37.77
C CYS A 215 -21.34 7.18 -37.82
N GLY A 216 -21.01 5.92 -37.48
CA GLY A 216 -19.63 5.42 -37.44
C GLY A 216 -18.84 5.86 -36.21
N MET A 217 -19.46 6.54 -35.24
CA MET A 217 -18.78 7.00 -34.03
C MET A 217 -18.48 5.83 -33.10
N VAL A 218 -17.25 5.77 -32.59
CA VAL A 218 -16.83 4.79 -31.59
C VAL A 218 -17.45 5.13 -30.23
N VAL A 219 -18.05 4.14 -29.58
CA VAL A 219 -18.69 4.25 -28.26
C VAL A 219 -18.17 3.18 -27.33
N ASP A 220 -17.88 3.59 -26.10
CA ASP A 220 -17.54 2.69 -25.00
C ASP A 220 -18.79 1.91 -24.54
N VAL A 221 -18.76 0.59 -24.70
CA VAL A 221 -19.84 -0.32 -24.31
C VAL A 221 -20.16 -0.24 -22.82
N ALA A 222 -19.16 0.00 -21.97
CA ALA A 222 -19.34 0.01 -20.51
C ALA A 222 -20.16 1.23 -20.04
N THR A 223 -20.04 2.36 -20.73
CA THR A 223 -20.68 3.63 -20.35
C THR A 223 -21.80 4.08 -21.29
N ALA A 224 -22.00 3.37 -22.41
CA ALA A 224 -23.03 3.68 -23.41
C ALA A 224 -24.45 3.70 -22.79
N ARG A 225 -25.00 4.92 -22.67
CA ARG A 225 -26.37 5.15 -22.20
C ARG A 225 -27.44 4.73 -23.21
N GLN A 226 -27.08 4.70 -24.49
CA GLN A 226 -28.00 4.44 -25.59
C GLN A 226 -27.64 3.11 -26.23
N ARG A 227 -28.57 2.17 -26.16
CA ARG A 227 -28.44 0.81 -26.67
C ARG A 227 -29.76 0.30 -27.21
N SER A 228 -29.70 -0.59 -28.19
CA SER A 228 -30.87 -1.26 -28.77
C SER A 228 -30.50 -2.67 -29.19
N VAL A 229 -31.47 -3.58 -29.22
CA VAL A 229 -31.26 -4.98 -29.60
C VAL A 229 -31.99 -5.25 -30.90
N HIS A 230 -31.28 -5.77 -31.89
CA HIS A 230 -31.82 -6.16 -33.19
C HIS A 230 -31.22 -7.51 -33.61
N ASP A 231 -32.06 -8.44 -34.06
CA ASP A 231 -31.68 -9.82 -34.41
C ASP A 231 -30.81 -10.54 -33.36
N GLY A 232 -31.09 -10.28 -32.08
CA GLY A 232 -30.36 -10.89 -30.96
C GLY A 232 -28.98 -10.29 -30.68
N ARG A 233 -28.57 -9.24 -31.41
CA ARG A 233 -27.33 -8.49 -31.17
C ARG A 233 -27.63 -7.13 -30.54
N THR A 234 -26.84 -6.76 -29.53
CA THR A 234 -26.89 -5.43 -28.91
C THR A 234 -26.03 -4.45 -29.69
N TYR A 235 -26.61 -3.31 -30.05
CA TYR A 235 -25.96 -2.18 -30.69
C TYR A 235 -25.91 -1.00 -29.72
N TYR A 236 -24.84 -0.21 -29.81
CA TYR A 236 -24.56 0.93 -28.93
C TYR A 236 -24.49 2.20 -29.77
N PHE A 237 -24.99 3.31 -29.22
CA PHE A 237 -25.17 4.55 -29.96
C PHE A 237 -24.57 5.74 -29.24
N CYS A 238 -24.01 6.68 -30.00
CA CYS A 238 -23.42 7.91 -29.45
C CYS A 238 -24.47 8.85 -28.87
N SER A 239 -25.72 8.75 -29.34
CA SER A 239 -26.82 9.65 -28.96
C SER A 239 -28.17 8.97 -29.07
N ALA A 240 -29.17 9.54 -28.39
CA ALA A 240 -30.55 9.09 -28.48
C ALA A 240 -31.11 9.23 -29.91
N GLY A 241 -30.60 10.20 -30.69
CA GLY A 241 -30.95 10.39 -32.09
C GLY A 241 -30.48 9.24 -32.98
N CYS A 242 -29.23 8.79 -32.82
CA CYS A 242 -28.71 7.63 -33.57
C CYS A 242 -29.47 6.35 -33.19
N ARG A 243 -29.77 6.13 -31.90
CA ARG A 243 -30.62 5.01 -31.47
C ARG A 243 -32.01 5.04 -32.12
N ALA A 244 -32.66 6.20 -32.11
CA ALA A 244 -33.99 6.35 -32.70
C ALA A 244 -33.98 6.15 -34.23
N ALA A 245 -32.94 6.64 -34.92
CA ALA A 245 -32.77 6.42 -36.36
C ALA A 245 -32.56 4.93 -36.69
N PHE A 246 -31.75 4.24 -35.88
CA PHE A 246 -31.56 2.80 -36.01
C PHE A 246 -32.84 2.00 -35.76
N GLU A 247 -33.62 2.35 -34.74
CA GLU A 247 -34.89 1.68 -34.45
C GLU A 247 -35.96 1.90 -35.54
N ALA A 248 -35.89 3.03 -36.26
CA ALA A 248 -36.81 3.34 -37.35
C ALA A 248 -36.49 2.55 -38.63
N ASP A 249 -35.21 2.35 -38.95
CA ASP A 249 -34.77 1.54 -40.09
C ASP A 249 -33.41 0.84 -39.80
N PRO A 250 -33.44 -0.32 -39.13
CA PRO A 250 -32.23 -1.06 -38.79
C PRO A 250 -31.49 -1.56 -40.04
N ALA A 251 -32.23 -1.99 -41.07
CA ALA A 251 -31.66 -2.55 -42.29
C ALA A 251 -30.83 -1.51 -43.06
N ALA A 252 -31.31 -0.27 -43.17
CA ALA A 252 -30.58 0.81 -43.84
C ALA A 252 -29.32 1.23 -43.07
N SER A 253 -29.37 1.21 -41.73
CA SER A 253 -28.24 1.54 -40.86
C SER A 253 -27.15 0.46 -40.93
N LEU A 254 -27.55 -0.81 -40.93
CA LEU A 254 -26.63 -1.95 -41.02
C LEU A 254 -26.03 -2.16 -42.42
N ALA A 255 -26.67 -1.63 -43.48
CA ALA A 255 -26.11 -1.64 -44.83
C ALA A 255 -25.02 -0.58 -45.06
N ARG A 256 -24.89 0.40 -44.14
CA ARG A 256 -23.91 1.50 -44.20
C ARG A 256 -22.74 1.33 -43.22
N ALA A 257 -22.89 0.47 -42.22
CA ALA A 257 -21.88 0.10 -41.24
C ALA A 257 -20.93 -0.97 -41.80
#